data_AF-A0AAE6NEB0-F1
#
_entry.id   AF-A0AAE6NEB0-F1
#
_cell.length_a   1.000
_cell.length_b   1.000
_cell.length_c   1.000
_cell.angle_alpha   90.00
_cell.angle_beta   90.00
_cell.angle_gamma   90.00
#
_symmetry.space_group_name_H-M   'P 1'
#
loop_
_entity.id
_entity.type
_entity.pdbx_description
1 polymer ?
#
loop_
_entity_poly.entity_id
_entity_poly.type
_entity_poly.pdbx_seq_one_letter_code
_entity_poly.pdbx_strand_id
1 'polypeptide(L)'
;MIFDVLLPDQFLAVAPDLGSLRADLAAILAEIADSLTLPPQGTVPGLLADVHADPALGDRFNEKYLGAQLQTLTEVLDRATARGELTTRPDPATLNALLVGPVFAWLFLLSESPGQLPTLTATLLDATLALISPDLPAPETNPAANS
;
A
#
# COMPACT_ATOMS: atom_id res chain seq x y z
N MET A 1 12.67 -20.22 -9.92
CA MET A 1 13.92 -19.61 -9.38
C MET A 1 13.62 -19.03 -7.99
N ILE A 2 14.59 -18.54 -7.22
CA ILE A 2 14.33 -17.96 -5.89
C ILE A 2 13.26 -16.86 -5.93
N PHE A 3 13.17 -16.17 -7.08
CA PHE A 3 12.13 -15.22 -7.44
C PHE A 3 10.69 -15.76 -7.28
N ASP A 4 10.40 -16.98 -7.76
CA ASP A 4 9.06 -17.59 -7.67
C ASP A 4 8.74 -18.09 -6.24
N VAL A 5 9.76 -18.23 -5.41
CA VAL A 5 9.60 -18.59 -3.98
C VAL A 5 9.24 -17.35 -3.15
N LEU A 6 9.65 -16.16 -3.59
CA LEU A 6 9.45 -14.89 -2.89
C LEU A 6 8.17 -14.18 -3.28
N LEU A 7 7.73 -14.40 -4.52
CA LEU A 7 6.48 -13.89 -5.05
C LEU A 7 5.62 -15.07 -5.43
N PRO A 8 4.82 -15.62 -4.49
CA PRO A 8 3.90 -16.69 -4.84
C PRO A 8 2.98 -16.20 -5.96
N ASP A 9 2.59 -17.09 -6.88
CA ASP A 9 1.74 -16.80 -8.05
C ASP A 9 0.38 -16.14 -7.70
N GLN A 10 0.07 -16.06 -6.41
CA GLN A 10 -1.17 -15.59 -5.82
C GLN A 10 -1.02 -14.28 -5.03
N PHE A 11 0.16 -13.64 -5.01
CA PHE A 11 0.36 -12.34 -4.37
C PHE A 11 -0.57 -11.28 -4.96
N LEU A 12 -1.47 -10.74 -4.12
CA LEU A 12 -2.51 -9.78 -4.50
C LEU A 12 -3.28 -10.20 -5.76
N ALA A 13 -3.47 -11.51 -5.98
CA ALA A 13 -4.13 -12.02 -7.19
C ALA A 13 -5.62 -11.65 -7.27
N VAL A 14 -6.24 -11.31 -6.14
CA VAL A 14 -7.61 -10.79 -6.07
C VAL A 14 -7.61 -9.55 -5.20
N ALA A 15 -8.11 -8.43 -5.74
CA ALA A 15 -8.23 -7.20 -4.98
C ALA A 15 -9.24 -7.35 -3.83
N PRO A 16 -8.89 -7.00 -2.58
CA PRO A 16 -9.81 -7.10 -1.45
C PRO A 16 -11.07 -6.25 -1.62
N ASP A 17 -12.24 -6.80 -1.29
CA ASP A 17 -13.51 -6.08 -1.29
C ASP A 17 -14.24 -6.29 0.05
N LEU A 18 -13.70 -5.64 1.08
CA LEU A 18 -14.14 -5.71 2.47
C LEU A 18 -15.15 -4.61 2.83
N GLY A 19 -15.65 -3.88 1.82
CA GLY A 19 -16.76 -2.93 1.95
C GLY A 19 -16.36 -1.51 2.38
N SER A 20 -15.07 -1.20 2.52
CA SER A 20 -14.58 0.18 2.69
C SER A 20 -13.15 0.32 2.20
N LEU A 21 -12.78 1.50 1.69
CA LEU A 21 -11.42 1.80 1.23
C LEU A 21 -10.39 1.53 2.34
N ARG A 22 -10.71 1.93 3.58
CA ARG A 22 -9.84 1.67 4.73
C ARG A 22 -9.56 0.19 4.92
N ALA A 23 -10.61 -0.64 4.94
CA ALA A 23 -10.46 -2.08 5.14
C ALA A 23 -9.69 -2.73 3.98
N ASP A 24 -9.99 -2.31 2.75
CA ASP A 24 -9.34 -2.81 1.53
C ASP A 24 -7.83 -2.49 1.54
N LEU A 25 -7.45 -1.24 1.82
CA LEU A 25 -6.05 -0.82 1.92
C LEU A 25 -5.31 -1.47 3.09
N ALA A 26 -5.98 -1.68 4.23
CA ALA A 26 -5.41 -2.38 5.37
C ALA A 26 -5.06 -3.84 5.01
N ALA A 27 -5.95 -4.53 4.29
CA ALA A 27 -5.73 -5.89 3.83
C ALA A 27 -4.54 -5.98 2.86
N ILE A 28 -4.45 -5.05 1.90
CA ILE A 28 -3.32 -4.96 0.97
C ILE A 28 -2.00 -4.75 1.73
N LEU A 29 -1.97 -3.79 2.66
CA LEU A 29 -0.76 -3.52 3.44
C LEU A 29 -0.33 -4.69 4.31
N ALA A 30 -1.27 -5.44 4.89
CA ALA A 30 -0.98 -6.63 5.68
C ALA A 30 -0.33 -7.72 4.80
N GLU A 31 -0.91 -8.01 3.64
CA GLU A 31 -0.36 -9.00 2.71
C GLU A 31 1.04 -8.62 2.20
N ILE A 32 1.26 -7.33 1.92
CA ILE A 32 2.58 -6.80 1.56
C ILE A 32 3.56 -6.97 2.72
N ALA A 33 3.20 -6.57 3.94
CA ALA A 33 4.05 -6.71 5.12
C ALA A 33 4.43 -8.18 5.38
N ASP A 34 3.48 -9.10 5.24
CA ASP A 34 3.72 -10.54 5.35
C ASP A 34 4.70 -11.02 4.27
N SER A 35 4.52 -10.59 3.01
CA SER A 35 5.41 -10.95 1.90
C SER A 35 6.86 -10.50 2.11
N LEU A 36 7.07 -9.39 2.82
CA LEU A 36 8.39 -8.82 3.08
C LEU A 36 9.07 -9.41 4.32
N THR A 37 8.30 -10.03 5.23
CA THR A 37 8.79 -10.52 6.53
C THR A 37 8.83 -12.04 6.63
N LEU A 38 8.09 -12.75 5.77
CA LEU A 38 8.09 -14.21 5.71
C LEU A 38 9.44 -14.82 5.22
N PRO A 39 10.13 -14.24 4.22
CA PRO A 39 11.40 -14.78 3.77
C PRO A 39 12.53 -14.67 4.82
N PRO A 40 13.56 -15.53 4.76
CA PRO A 40 14.73 -15.39 5.64
C PRO A 40 15.42 -14.03 5.50
N GLN A 41 16.05 -13.57 6.59
CA GLN A 41 16.76 -12.29 6.62
C GLN A 41 17.76 -12.18 5.46
N GLY A 42 17.78 -11.02 4.79
CA GLY A 42 18.66 -10.74 3.66
C GLY A 42 18.14 -11.23 2.31
N THR A 43 17.09 -12.06 2.28
CA THR A 43 16.56 -12.59 1.01
C THR A 43 15.94 -11.50 0.14
N VAL A 44 15.10 -10.64 0.71
CA VAL A 44 14.47 -9.52 -0.03
C VAL A 44 15.52 -8.49 -0.49
N PRO A 45 16.47 -8.02 0.34
CA PRO A 45 17.58 -7.17 -0.14
C PRO A 45 18.43 -7.81 -1.25
N GLY A 46 18.73 -9.11 -1.14
CA GLY A 46 19.46 -9.84 -2.18
C GLY A 46 18.69 -9.89 -3.50
N LEU A 47 17.39 -10.17 -3.44
CA LEU A 47 16.50 -10.12 -4.62
C LEU A 47 16.50 -8.74 -5.26
N LEU A 48 16.38 -7.68 -4.46
CA LEU A 48 16.40 -6.31 -4.97
C LEU A 48 17.75 -5.99 -5.62
N ALA A 49 18.86 -6.45 -5.05
CA ALA A 49 20.18 -6.27 -5.65
C ALA A 49 20.27 -6.96 -7.03
N ASP A 50 19.76 -8.19 -7.15
CA ASP A 50 19.71 -8.92 -8.42
C ASP A 50 18.82 -8.20 -9.45
N VAL A 51 17.65 -7.70 -9.03
CA VAL A 51 16.71 -6.92 -9.86
C VAL A 51 17.36 -5.65 -10.42
N HIS A 52 18.17 -4.95 -9.62
CA HIS A 52 18.89 -3.75 -10.08
C HIS A 52 20.07 -4.07 -11.00
N ALA A 53 20.65 -5.28 -10.89
CA ALA A 53 21.79 -5.71 -11.69
C ALA A 53 21.39 -6.34 -13.03
N ASP A 54 20.19 -6.94 -13.12
CA ASP A 54 19.68 -7.63 -14.31
C ASP A 54 18.35 -7.03 -14.80
N PRO A 55 18.35 -6.27 -15.91
CA PRO A 55 17.13 -5.70 -16.48
C PRO A 55 16.02 -6.73 -16.79
N ALA A 56 16.38 -7.93 -17.22
CA ALA A 56 15.38 -8.97 -17.52
C ALA A 56 14.69 -9.49 -16.25
N LEU A 57 15.41 -9.49 -15.12
CA LEU A 57 14.82 -9.77 -13.82
C LEU A 57 13.99 -8.59 -13.31
N GLY A 58 14.43 -7.36 -13.57
CA GLY A 58 13.67 -6.14 -13.30
C GLY A 58 12.33 -6.09 -14.00
N ASP A 59 12.27 -6.44 -15.28
CA ASP A 59 11.00 -6.50 -16.03
C ASP A 59 10.02 -7.51 -15.41
N ARG A 60 10.53 -8.69 -15.01
CA ARG A 60 9.72 -9.72 -14.33
C ARG A 60 9.24 -9.26 -12.95
N PHE A 61 10.08 -8.55 -12.20
CA PHE A 61 9.72 -7.93 -10.93
C PHE A 61 8.62 -6.88 -11.10
N ASN A 62 8.78 -6.01 -12.07
CA ASN A 62 7.80 -4.99 -12.38
C ASN A 62 6.46 -5.61 -12.81
N GLU A 63 6.48 -6.63 -13.66
CA GLU A 63 5.28 -7.31 -14.10
C GLU A 63 4.56 -8.06 -12.96
N LYS A 64 5.30 -8.90 -12.21
CA LYS A 64 4.70 -9.79 -11.21
C LYS A 64 4.41 -9.13 -9.86
N TYR A 65 5.26 -8.23 -9.39
CA TYR A 65 5.12 -7.62 -8.06
C TYR A 65 4.49 -6.23 -8.11
N LEU A 66 5.09 -5.32 -8.87
CA LEU A 66 4.60 -3.95 -8.94
C LEU A 66 3.28 -3.89 -9.72
N GLY A 67 3.18 -4.63 -10.84
CA GLY A 67 1.97 -4.75 -11.65
C GLY A 67 0.77 -5.23 -10.82
N ALA A 68 0.94 -6.29 -10.03
CA ALA A 68 -0.10 -6.81 -9.14
C ALA A 68 -0.55 -5.77 -8.10
N GLN A 69 0.38 -5.06 -7.45
CA GLN A 69 0.04 -3.99 -6.50
C GLN A 69 -0.75 -2.86 -7.16
N LEU A 70 -0.28 -2.37 -8.31
CA LEU A 70 -0.92 -1.25 -9.01
C LEU A 70 -2.29 -1.62 -9.57
N GLN A 71 -2.45 -2.85 -10.07
CA GLN A 71 -3.74 -3.36 -10.51
C GLN A 71 -4.70 -3.46 -9.32
N THR A 72 -4.29 -4.08 -8.22
CA THR A 72 -5.13 -4.25 -7.03
C THR A 72 -5.53 -2.90 -6.42
N LEU A 73 -4.61 -1.93 -6.34
CA LEU A 73 -4.92 -0.56 -5.90
C LEU A 73 -5.89 0.13 -6.87
N THR A 74 -5.72 -0.03 -8.19
CA THR A 74 -6.65 0.52 -9.19
C THR A 74 -8.07 0.04 -8.94
N GLU A 75 -8.25 -1.28 -8.78
CA GLU A 75 -9.57 -1.88 -8.55
C GLU A 75 -10.22 -1.41 -7.24
N VAL A 76 -9.44 -1.35 -6.15
CA VAL A 76 -9.92 -0.84 -4.85
C VAL A 76 -10.30 0.64 -4.93
N LEU A 77 -9.50 1.47 -5.61
CA LEU A 77 -9.78 2.89 -5.79
C LEU A 77 -11.01 3.13 -6.66
N ASP A 78 -11.23 2.31 -7.67
CA ASP A 78 -12.42 2.39 -8.52
C ASP A 78 -13.69 2.05 -7.73
N ARG A 79 -13.65 0.99 -6.90
CA ARG A 79 -14.75 0.64 -5.99
C ARG A 79 -15.00 1.75 -4.97
N ALA A 80 -13.97 2.29 -4.33
CA ALA A 80 -14.09 3.38 -3.37
C ALA A 80 -14.67 4.66 -4.00
N THR A 81 -14.27 4.97 -5.24
CA THR A 81 -14.83 6.08 -6.01
C THR A 81 -16.32 5.85 -6.28
N ALA A 82 -16.72 4.65 -6.71
CA ALA A 82 -18.12 4.30 -6.94
C ALA A 82 -18.98 4.37 -5.65
N ARG A 83 -18.39 4.10 -4.49
CA ARG A 83 -19.03 4.25 -3.17
C ARG A 83 -19.05 5.69 -2.66
N GLY A 84 -18.36 6.63 -3.32
CA GLY A 84 -18.28 8.02 -2.90
C GLY A 84 -17.34 8.27 -1.71
N GLU A 85 -16.41 7.35 -1.43
CA GLU A 85 -15.46 7.48 -0.31
C GLU A 85 -14.29 8.44 -0.61
N LEU A 86 -14.08 8.77 -1.88
CA LEU A 86 -12.96 9.57 -2.36
C LEU A 86 -13.44 10.90 -2.96
N THR A 87 -12.82 12.01 -2.54
CA THR A 87 -13.05 13.32 -3.18
C THR A 87 -12.28 13.45 -4.49
N THR A 88 -11.03 13.01 -4.47
CA THR A 88 -10.17 12.92 -5.65
C THR A 88 -9.54 11.55 -5.66
N ARG A 89 -9.65 10.82 -6.78
CA ARG A 89 -9.01 9.53 -6.93
C ARG A 89 -7.49 9.73 -6.99
N PRO A 90 -6.71 9.19 -6.03
CA PRO A 90 -5.26 9.28 -6.10
C PRO A 90 -4.72 8.45 -7.26
N ASP A 91 -3.53 8.82 -7.72
CA ASP A 91 -2.75 7.99 -8.64
C ASP A 91 -2.30 6.70 -7.91
N PRO A 92 -2.59 5.50 -8.45
CA PRO A 92 -2.24 4.23 -7.80
C PRO A 92 -0.75 4.09 -7.50
N ALA A 93 0.14 4.58 -8.37
CA ALA A 93 1.58 4.48 -8.15
C ALA A 93 2.04 5.39 -6.99
N THR A 94 1.50 6.60 -6.92
CA THR A 94 1.73 7.53 -5.81
C THR A 94 1.22 6.94 -4.49
N LEU A 95 0.00 6.39 -4.48
CA LEU A 95 -0.57 5.74 -3.29
C LEU A 95 0.29 4.54 -2.86
N ASN A 96 0.74 3.72 -3.82
CA ASN A 96 1.63 2.59 -3.53
C ASN A 96 2.93 3.05 -2.87
N ALA A 97 3.57 4.09 -3.41
CA ALA A 97 4.81 4.63 -2.84
C ALA A 97 4.62 5.15 -1.40
N LEU A 98 3.48 5.80 -1.10
CA LEU A 98 3.16 6.30 0.24
C LEU A 98 2.92 5.19 1.26
N LEU A 99 2.26 4.09 0.84
CA LEU A 99 1.91 2.99 1.73
C LEU A 99 3.07 1.99 1.90
N VAL A 100 3.70 1.60 0.79
CA VAL A 100 4.66 0.49 0.72
C VAL A 100 6.09 0.97 0.93
N GLY A 101 6.44 2.16 0.43
CA GLY A 101 7.78 2.74 0.57
C GLY A 101 8.27 2.80 2.03
N PRO A 102 7.47 3.30 2.99
CA PRO A 102 7.86 3.33 4.39
C PRO A 102 8.07 1.94 5.00
N VAL A 103 7.31 0.92 4.58
CA VAL A 103 7.50 -0.46 5.04
C VAL A 103 8.86 -1.01 4.58
N PHE A 104 9.22 -0.79 3.31
CA PHE A 104 10.55 -1.13 2.80
C PHE A 104 11.67 -0.38 3.54
N ALA A 105 11.50 0.93 3.75
CA ALA A 105 12.48 1.73 4.46
C ALA A 105 12.68 1.24 5.90
N TRP A 106 11.58 0.96 6.61
CA TRP A 106 11.61 0.43 7.98
C TRP A 106 12.39 -0.88 8.06
N LEU A 107 12.07 -1.84 7.20
CA LEU A 107 12.65 -3.18 7.27
C LEU A 107 14.08 -3.26 6.75
N PHE A 108 14.39 -2.59 5.64
CA PHE A 108 15.63 -2.85 4.89
C PHE A 108 16.62 -1.70 4.89
N LEU A 109 16.14 -0.45 5.04
CA LEU A 109 17.04 0.71 5.14
C LEU A 109 17.40 0.98 6.60
N LEU A 110 16.40 1.01 7.49
CA LEU A 110 16.57 1.28 8.92
C LEU A 110 16.85 0.02 9.73
N SER A 111 16.61 -1.17 9.16
CA SER A 111 16.79 -2.47 9.83
C SER A 111 15.98 -2.60 11.13
N GLU A 112 14.81 -1.97 11.17
CA GLU A 112 13.93 -1.99 12.33
C GLU A 112 13.14 -3.31 12.43
N SER A 113 12.64 -3.60 13.64
CA SER A 113 11.93 -4.85 13.91
C SER A 113 10.58 -4.95 13.18
N PRO A 114 10.26 -6.12 12.57
CA PRO A 114 8.93 -6.40 12.02
C PRO A 114 7.80 -6.29 13.05
N GLY A 115 8.09 -6.46 14.34
CA GLY A 115 7.08 -6.42 15.41
C GLY A 115 6.39 -5.06 15.59
N GLN A 116 6.96 -3.99 15.02
CA GLN A 116 6.37 -2.65 15.03
C GLN A 116 5.58 -2.33 13.74
N LEU A 117 5.60 -3.20 12.74
CA LEU A 117 4.91 -2.97 11.46
C LEU A 117 3.40 -2.73 11.62
N PRO A 118 2.64 -3.47 12.45
CA PRO A 118 1.20 -3.22 12.58
C PRO A 118 0.89 -1.78 13.03
N THR A 119 1.71 -1.22 13.92
CA THR A 119 1.56 0.17 14.37
C THR A 119 1.93 1.16 13.27
N LEU A 120 3.02 0.89 12.55
CA LEU A 120 3.48 1.72 11.42
C LEU A 120 2.43 1.74 10.31
N THR A 121 1.96 0.58 9.85
CA THR A 121 1.00 0.46 8.75
C THR A 121 -0.35 1.06 9.10
N ALA A 122 -0.83 0.91 10.33
CA ALA A 122 -2.04 1.58 10.80
C ALA A 122 -1.89 3.11 10.76
N THR A 123 -0.77 3.64 11.25
CA THR A 123 -0.49 5.09 11.26
C THR A 123 -0.39 5.64 9.83
N LEU A 124 0.30 4.93 8.94
CA LEU A 124 0.42 5.30 7.52
C LEU A 124 -0.92 5.30 6.82
N LEU A 125 -1.75 4.29 7.09
CA LEU A 125 -3.10 4.20 6.54
C LEU A 125 -3.97 5.38 7.00
N ASP A 126 -3.97 5.68 8.30
CA ASP A 126 -4.71 6.81 8.86
C ASP A 126 -4.29 8.15 8.23
N ALA A 127 -2.98 8.40 8.15
CA ALA A 127 -2.43 9.61 7.56
C ALA A 127 -2.75 9.71 6.06
N THR A 128 -2.67 8.60 5.33
CA THR A 128 -2.96 8.57 3.89
C THR A 128 -4.44 8.80 3.62
N LEU A 129 -5.33 8.17 4.39
CA LEU A 129 -6.78 8.39 4.29
C LEU A 129 -7.14 9.84 4.60
N ALA A 130 -6.55 10.44 5.62
CA ALA A 130 -6.76 11.85 5.94
C ALA A 130 -6.33 12.80 4.81
N LEU A 131 -5.36 12.41 3.98
CA LEU A 131 -4.91 13.20 2.82
C LEU A 131 -5.81 13.06 1.59
N ILE A 132 -6.52 11.92 1.43
CA ILE A 132 -7.30 11.62 0.21
C ILE A 132 -8.83 11.69 0.42
N SER A 133 -9.28 11.73 1.67
CA SER A 133 -10.68 11.97 2.04
C SER A 133 -10.92 13.47 2.24
N PRO A 134 -12.17 13.97 2.06
CA PRO A 134 -12.45 15.38 2.20
C PRO A 134 -12.25 15.85 3.64
N ASP A 135 -11.77 17.08 3.78
CA ASP A 135 -11.89 17.90 4.99
C ASP A 135 -13.31 17.75 5.59
N LEU A 136 -13.37 17.62 6.91
CA LEU A 136 -14.58 17.71 7.72
C LEU A 136 -15.40 18.96 7.33
N PRO A 137 -16.74 18.93 7.47
CA PRO A 137 -17.59 20.04 7.07
C PRO A 137 -17.15 21.33 7.78
N ALA A 138 -17.02 22.40 6.99
CA ALA A 138 -16.71 23.73 7.50
C ALA A 138 -17.62 24.06 8.69
N PRO A 139 -17.11 24.70 9.75
CA PRO A 139 -17.94 25.08 10.89
C PRO A 139 -19.11 25.92 10.38
N GLU A 140 -20.34 25.51 10.70
CA GLU A 140 -21.53 26.33 10.45
C GLU A 140 -21.32 27.66 11.15
N THR A 141 -20.91 28.68 10.40
CA THR A 141 -20.98 30.07 10.86
C THR A 141 -22.44 30.43 10.89
N ASN A 142 -23.11 30.14 12.00
CA ASN A 142 -24.47 30.61 12.27
C ASN A 142 -24.45 32.15 12.34
N PRO A 143 -25.05 32.88 11.38
CA PRO A 143 -25.13 34.32 11.43
C PRO A 143 -26.52 34.70 11.94
N ALA A 144 -26.85 34.39 13.20
CA ALA A 144 -28.08 34.90 13.81
C ALA A 144 -28.06 34.74 15.33
N ALA A 145 -27.48 35.72 16.04
CA ALA A 145 -27.98 36.17 17.33
C ALA A 145 -27.26 37.47 17.71
N ASN A 146 -27.61 38.58 17.06
CA ASN A 146 -27.46 39.89 17.67
C ASN A 146 -28.69 40.74 17.36
N SER A 147 -29.48 40.89 18.43
CA SER A 147 -30.42 41.97 18.75
C SER A 147 -31.70 42.07 17.92
#